data_AF-A0A483ISP8-F1
#
_entry.id   AF-A0A483ISP8-F1
#
_cell.length_a   1.000
_cell.length_b   1.000
_cell.length_c   1.000
_cell.angle_alpha   90.00
_cell.angle_beta   90.00
_cell.angle_gamma   90.00
#
_symmetry.space_group_name_H-M   'P 1'
#
loop_
_entity.id
_entity.type
_entity.pdbx_description
1 polymer ?
#
loop_
_entity_poly.entity_id
_entity_poly.type
_entity_poly.pdbx_seq_one_letter_code
_entity_poly.pdbx_strand_id
1 'polypeptide(L)'
;MVSEFHELFQHPIAADITPELLELRAGLIREEAVDEAAEAVEHLDMDKVLDAMADGLYVGIGTLISVRGGVVNAMAHFTKEQSEDIYTSYVHAHSKKPQEDIILGLSQFGVAAEELEVIAAKIRSGYADSTSLAVDLRGAMNRIYVASQMVYHLADLMNVPVVDLVAEVHRSNMTKLWPSDAEQRTKLVEGCKYDKNDLAFRVAEGRDGMIGYRISDGKILKSPTYESADLSKFVDMAIDSVIGRHFF
;
A
#
# COMPACT_ATOMS: atom_id res chain seq x y z
N MET A 1 4.92 -12.46 -4.99
CA MET A 1 3.70 -11.70 -4.62
C MET A 1 3.72 -10.31 -5.24
N VAL A 2 4.29 -9.29 -4.61
CA VAL A 2 4.17 -7.91 -5.13
C VAL A 2 4.82 -7.72 -6.52
N SER A 3 6.01 -8.27 -6.75
CA SER A 3 6.63 -8.24 -8.10
C SER A 3 5.79 -8.95 -9.15
N GLU A 4 5.19 -10.12 -8.82
CA GLU A 4 4.29 -10.85 -9.73
C GLU A 4 3.07 -10.01 -10.09
N PHE A 5 2.50 -9.26 -9.14
CA PHE A 5 1.43 -8.32 -9.41
C PHE A 5 1.89 -7.18 -10.32
N HIS A 6 3.08 -6.62 -10.09
CA HIS A 6 3.61 -5.56 -10.95
C HIS A 6 3.85 -6.05 -12.39
N GLU A 7 4.37 -7.26 -12.54
CA GLU A 7 4.55 -7.90 -13.85
C GLU A 7 3.20 -8.12 -14.55
N LEU A 8 2.24 -8.75 -13.88
CA LEU A 8 0.93 -9.05 -14.47
C LEU A 8 0.15 -7.78 -14.83
N PHE A 9 0.09 -6.82 -13.90
CA PHE A 9 -0.69 -5.59 -14.06
C PHE A 9 0.09 -4.45 -14.74
N GLN A 10 1.32 -4.74 -15.20
CA GLN A 10 2.17 -3.80 -15.93
C GLN A 10 2.44 -2.51 -15.15
N HIS A 11 2.67 -2.65 -13.84
CA HIS A 11 3.16 -1.53 -13.03
C HIS A 11 4.69 -1.40 -13.15
N PRO A 12 5.24 -0.20 -12.93
CA PRO A 12 6.67 0.02 -12.95
C PRO A 12 7.44 -0.93 -12.03
N ILE A 13 8.61 -1.37 -12.51
CA ILE A 13 9.61 -2.13 -11.75
C ILE A 13 10.97 -1.48 -12.04
N ALA A 14 11.67 -1.04 -11.00
CA ALA A 14 12.96 -0.36 -11.08
C ALA A 14 13.01 0.77 -12.13
N ALA A 15 11.90 1.52 -12.26
CA ALA A 15 11.77 2.60 -13.22
C ALA A 15 12.54 3.85 -12.78
N ASP A 16 12.84 4.70 -13.76
CA ASP A 16 13.35 6.04 -13.47
C ASP A 16 12.32 6.85 -12.69
N ILE A 17 12.83 7.72 -11.82
CA ILE A 17 11.99 8.52 -10.93
C ILE A 17 11.38 9.67 -11.71
N THR A 18 10.05 9.76 -11.66
CA THR A 18 9.29 10.89 -12.18
C THR A 18 8.34 11.40 -11.10
N PRO A 19 7.96 12.69 -11.13
CA PRO A 19 6.94 13.21 -10.23
C PRO A 19 5.65 12.40 -10.26
N GLU A 20 5.20 12.00 -11.47
CA GLU A 20 3.96 11.25 -11.67
C GLU A 20 4.02 9.88 -10.99
N LEU A 21 5.17 9.20 -11.04
CA LEU A 21 5.36 7.93 -10.36
C LEU A 21 5.28 8.12 -8.84
N LEU A 22 5.97 9.12 -8.29
CA LEU A 22 5.99 9.37 -6.85
C LEU A 22 4.60 9.77 -6.33
N GLU A 23 3.88 10.64 -7.04
CA GLU A 23 2.52 11.06 -6.72
C GLU A 23 1.54 9.88 -6.77
N LEU A 24 1.62 9.03 -7.80
CA LEU A 24 0.83 7.80 -7.87
C LEU A 24 1.10 6.89 -6.66
N ARG A 25 2.37 6.67 -6.32
CA ARG A 25 2.74 5.83 -5.17
C ARG A 25 2.26 6.42 -3.84
N ALA A 26 2.39 7.74 -3.66
CA ALA A 26 1.90 8.44 -2.49
C ALA A 26 0.38 8.33 -2.34
N GLY A 27 -0.37 8.51 -3.45
CA GLY A 27 -1.82 8.37 -3.46
C GLY A 27 -2.29 6.97 -3.06
N LEU A 28 -1.67 5.93 -3.63
CA LEU A 28 -1.98 4.53 -3.27
C LEU A 28 -1.67 4.22 -1.79
N ILE A 29 -0.55 4.75 -1.28
CA ILE A 29 -0.19 4.58 0.13
C ILE A 29 -1.22 5.25 1.04
N ARG A 30 -1.62 6.49 0.73
CA ARG A 30 -2.58 7.25 1.52
C ARG A 30 -3.94 6.55 1.57
N GLU A 31 -4.45 6.15 0.42
CA GLU A 31 -5.77 5.50 0.33
C GLU A 31 -5.77 4.19 1.11
N GLU A 32 -4.84 3.27 0.82
CA GLU A 32 -4.97 1.88 1.27
C GLU A 32 -4.32 1.64 2.65
N ALA A 33 -3.33 2.44 3.06
CA ALA A 33 -2.64 2.26 4.34
C ALA A 33 -3.08 3.24 5.44
N VAL A 34 -3.63 4.40 5.09
CA VAL A 34 -3.92 5.49 6.04
C VAL A 34 -5.42 5.72 6.15
N ASP A 35 -6.08 6.03 5.04
CA ASP A 35 -7.50 6.36 5.04
C ASP A 35 -8.35 5.13 5.38
N GLU A 36 -8.12 3.99 4.72
CA GLU A 36 -8.81 2.73 5.02
C GLU A 36 -8.54 2.23 6.45
N ALA A 37 -7.31 2.41 6.96
CA ALA A 37 -6.97 2.06 8.34
C ALA A 37 -7.71 2.93 9.37
N ALA A 38 -7.77 4.25 9.12
CA ALA A 38 -8.48 5.18 10.00
C ALA A 38 -9.98 4.87 10.05
N GLU A 39 -10.60 4.63 8.89
CA GLU A 39 -12.01 4.25 8.80
C GLU A 39 -12.28 2.91 9.52
N ALA A 40 -11.43 1.89 9.30
CA ALA A 40 -11.56 0.59 9.95
C ALA A 40 -11.48 0.68 11.48
N VAL A 41 -10.52 1.46 11.98
CA VAL A 41 -10.34 1.66 13.42
C VAL A 41 -11.49 2.48 14.02
N GLU A 42 -11.98 3.50 13.33
CA GLU A 42 -13.15 4.28 13.76
C GLU A 42 -14.40 3.39 13.91
N HIS A 43 -14.57 2.43 13.00
CA HIS A 43 -15.70 1.50 12.99
C HIS A 43 -15.48 0.22 13.83
N LEU A 44 -14.33 0.09 14.50
CA LEU A 44 -13.94 -1.12 15.25
C LEU A 44 -14.05 -2.39 14.40
N ASP A 45 -13.68 -2.30 13.12
CA ASP A 45 -13.76 -3.39 12.16
C ASP A 45 -12.39 -4.08 12.03
N MET A 46 -12.20 -5.18 12.79
CA MET A 46 -10.94 -5.94 12.79
C MET A 46 -10.63 -6.56 11.42
N ASP A 47 -11.64 -6.96 10.65
CA ASP A 47 -11.44 -7.48 9.29
C ASP A 47 -10.80 -6.41 8.41
N LYS A 48 -11.35 -5.19 8.47
CA LYS A 48 -10.84 -4.04 7.71
C LYS A 48 -9.50 -3.52 8.22
N VAL A 49 -9.21 -3.63 9.51
CA VAL A 49 -7.87 -3.32 10.04
C VAL A 49 -6.82 -4.27 9.46
N LEU A 50 -7.11 -5.57 9.39
CA LEU A 50 -6.20 -6.55 8.82
C LEU A 50 -6.03 -6.38 7.30
N ASP A 51 -7.11 -6.03 6.59
CA ASP A 51 -7.11 -5.66 5.17
C ASP A 51 -6.14 -4.48 4.94
N ALA A 52 -6.31 -3.38 5.69
CA ALA A 52 -5.47 -2.18 5.60
C ALA A 52 -3.99 -2.45 6.01
N MET A 53 -3.74 -3.34 6.97
CA MET A 53 -2.37 -3.77 7.30
C MET A 53 -1.71 -4.49 6.11
N ALA A 54 -2.44 -5.41 5.49
CA ALA A 54 -1.95 -6.18 4.36
C ALA A 54 -1.76 -5.32 3.11
N ASP A 55 -2.75 -4.49 2.79
CA ASP A 55 -2.70 -3.56 1.66
C ASP A 55 -1.65 -2.48 1.88
N GLY A 56 -1.46 -1.97 3.10
CA GLY A 56 -0.37 -1.08 3.47
C GLY A 56 1.01 -1.66 3.18
N LEU A 57 1.25 -2.93 3.55
CA LEU A 57 2.47 -3.65 3.15
C LEU A 57 2.55 -3.82 1.63
N TYR A 58 1.45 -4.12 0.97
CA TYR A 58 1.38 -4.34 -0.47
C TYR A 58 1.76 -3.09 -1.27
N VAL A 59 1.18 -1.93 -0.92
CA VAL A 59 1.47 -0.65 -1.57
C VAL A 59 2.80 -0.08 -1.12
N GLY A 60 3.22 -0.26 0.12
CA GLY A 60 4.55 0.12 0.60
C GLY A 60 5.66 -0.61 -0.17
N ILE A 61 5.64 -1.94 -0.17
CA ILE A 61 6.60 -2.77 -0.91
C ILE A 61 6.51 -2.49 -2.41
N GLY A 62 5.29 -2.31 -2.94
CA GLY A 62 5.07 -1.92 -4.33
C GLY A 62 5.81 -0.64 -4.70
N THR A 63 5.88 0.33 -3.79
CA THR A 63 6.63 1.58 -3.99
C THR A 63 8.14 1.32 -4.03
N LEU A 64 8.66 0.50 -3.11
CA LEU A 64 10.08 0.15 -3.06
C LEU A 64 10.58 -0.54 -4.33
N ILE A 65 9.76 -1.40 -4.94
CA ILE A 65 10.12 -2.10 -6.18
C ILE A 65 9.85 -1.26 -7.43
N SER A 66 8.94 -0.29 -7.37
CA SER A 66 8.62 0.58 -8.52
C SER A 66 9.79 1.46 -8.92
N VAL A 67 10.55 1.94 -7.94
CA VAL A 67 11.60 2.94 -8.13
C VAL A 67 12.97 2.27 -8.24
N ARG A 68 13.79 2.67 -9.22
CA ARG A 68 15.17 2.20 -9.35
C ARG A 68 15.95 2.46 -8.06
N GLY A 69 16.50 1.39 -7.49
CA GLY A 69 17.24 1.46 -6.23
C GLY A 69 16.37 1.63 -4.97
N GLY A 70 15.04 1.62 -5.08
CA GLY A 70 14.13 1.81 -3.95
C GLY A 70 14.37 0.82 -2.81
N VAL A 71 14.51 -0.46 -3.11
CA VAL A 71 14.84 -1.51 -2.11
C VAL A 71 16.16 -1.24 -1.39
N VAL A 72 17.23 -0.89 -2.12
CA VAL A 72 18.54 -0.61 -1.52
C VAL A 72 18.49 0.64 -0.64
N ASN A 73 17.80 1.68 -1.10
CA ASN A 73 17.57 2.90 -0.34
C ASN A 73 16.77 2.64 0.95
N ALA A 74 15.80 1.73 0.90
CA ALA A 74 15.02 1.32 2.06
C ALA A 74 15.88 0.63 3.15
N MET A 75 16.85 -0.18 2.71
CA MET A 75 17.76 -0.94 3.58
C MET A 75 18.97 -0.15 4.07
N ALA A 76 19.23 1.06 3.52
CA ALA A 76 20.37 1.87 3.92
C ALA A 76 20.25 2.29 5.40
N HIS A 77 21.34 2.15 6.17
CA HIS A 77 21.35 2.39 7.61
C HIS A 77 20.87 3.80 7.99
N PHE A 78 20.12 3.87 9.10
CA PHE A 78 19.67 5.11 9.74
C PHE A 78 20.83 6.09 9.92
N THR A 79 20.63 7.36 9.52
CA THR A 79 21.39 8.43 10.17
C THR A 79 20.83 8.61 11.59
N LYS A 80 21.70 8.94 12.54
CA LYS A 80 21.34 9.16 13.95
C LYS A 80 20.17 10.15 14.10
N GLU A 81 20.14 11.20 13.28
CA GLU A 81 19.09 12.22 13.25
C GLU A 81 17.72 11.65 12.86
N GLN A 82 17.66 10.74 11.88
CA GLN A 82 16.40 10.08 11.50
C GLN A 82 15.87 9.23 12.66
N SER A 83 16.73 8.49 13.37
CA SER A 83 16.29 7.67 14.50
C SER A 83 15.82 8.49 15.72
N GLU A 84 16.37 9.68 15.96
CA GLU A 84 16.07 10.48 17.16
C GLU A 84 14.70 11.18 17.09
N ASP A 85 14.32 11.76 15.95
CA ASP A 85 13.02 12.43 15.79
C ASP A 85 11.85 11.44 15.83
N ILE A 86 12.02 10.28 15.18
CA ILE A 86 11.05 9.18 15.17
C ILE A 86 10.89 8.59 16.58
N TYR A 87 12.00 8.35 17.27
CA TYR A 87 11.96 7.81 18.62
C TYR A 87 11.30 8.79 19.60
N THR A 88 11.51 10.10 19.41
CA THR A 88 10.89 11.16 20.22
C THR A 88 9.38 11.21 20.01
N SER A 89 8.87 11.08 18.78
CA SER A 89 7.42 11.07 18.54
C SER A 89 6.73 9.83 19.13
N TYR A 90 7.41 8.68 19.22
CA TYR A 90 6.86 7.45 19.81
C TYR A 90 6.96 7.36 21.32
N VAL A 91 8.09 7.75 21.92
CA VAL A 91 8.23 7.75 23.40
C VAL A 91 7.29 8.76 24.06
N HIS A 92 6.90 9.80 23.33
CA HIS A 92 5.89 10.77 23.77
C HIS A 92 4.50 10.51 23.19
N ALA A 93 4.30 9.42 22.45
CA ALA A 93 2.96 8.99 22.09
C ALA A 93 2.26 8.55 23.38
N HIS A 94 1.33 9.39 23.86
CA HIS A 94 0.53 9.09 25.04
C HIS A 94 -0.64 8.16 24.68
N SER A 95 -0.38 7.14 23.84
CA SER A 95 -1.40 6.18 23.44
C SER A 95 -2.02 5.54 24.69
N LYS A 96 -3.34 5.62 24.80
CA LYS A 96 -4.13 5.08 25.91
C LYS A 96 -4.94 3.87 25.49
N LYS A 97 -5.01 3.59 24.18
CA LYS A 97 -5.87 2.56 23.61
C LYS A 97 -5.19 1.82 22.46
N PRO A 98 -5.45 0.51 22.28
CA PRO A 98 -4.87 -0.26 21.18
C PRO A 98 -5.18 0.29 19.79
N GLN A 99 -6.33 0.95 19.61
CA GLN A 99 -6.71 1.65 18.38
C GLN A 99 -5.69 2.74 18.00
N GLU A 100 -5.19 3.48 18.99
CA GLU A 100 -4.21 4.56 18.79
C GLU A 100 -2.84 3.98 18.40
N ASP A 101 -2.46 2.81 18.96
CA ASP A 101 -1.23 2.10 18.58
C ASP A 101 -1.28 1.59 17.14
N ILE A 102 -2.43 1.06 16.70
CA ILE A 102 -2.66 0.60 15.32
C ILE A 102 -2.54 1.77 14.35
N ILE A 103 -3.25 2.87 14.61
CA ILE A 103 -3.19 4.09 13.78
C ILE A 103 -1.78 4.64 13.76
N LEU A 104 -1.08 4.70 14.89
CA LEU A 104 0.29 5.21 14.95
C LEU A 104 1.24 4.39 14.08
N GLY A 105 1.13 3.06 14.11
CA GLY A 105 1.90 2.17 13.26
C GLY A 105 1.67 2.40 11.76
N LEU A 106 0.41 2.50 11.36
CA LEU A 106 0.02 2.68 9.96
C LEU A 106 0.27 4.12 9.46
N SER A 107 0.21 5.13 10.34
CA SER A 107 0.45 6.54 10.00
C SER A 107 1.84 6.82 9.41
N GLN A 108 2.82 5.95 9.66
CA GLN A 108 4.16 6.08 9.09
C GLN A 108 4.19 5.90 7.57
N PHE A 109 3.25 5.15 7.02
CA PHE A 109 3.01 5.12 5.59
C PHE A 109 2.55 6.49 5.08
N GLY A 110 1.71 7.20 5.84
CA GLY A 110 1.29 8.57 5.53
C GLY A 110 2.45 9.56 5.49
N VAL A 111 3.37 9.49 6.46
CA VAL A 111 4.59 10.31 6.45
C VAL A 111 5.43 10.03 5.20
N ALA A 112 5.57 8.76 4.83
CA ALA A 112 6.29 8.39 3.61
C ALA A 112 5.61 8.94 2.35
N ALA A 113 4.27 8.91 2.30
CA ALA A 113 3.50 9.47 1.19
C ALA A 113 3.72 10.99 1.06
N GLU A 114 3.70 11.73 2.17
CA GLU A 114 4.00 13.16 2.19
C GLU A 114 5.43 13.46 1.70
N GLU A 115 6.42 12.68 2.15
CA GLU A 115 7.81 12.81 1.68
C GLU A 115 7.93 12.58 0.17
N LEU A 116 7.23 11.57 -0.39
CA LEU A 116 7.19 11.31 -1.84
C LEU A 116 6.60 12.49 -2.62
N GLU A 117 5.55 13.13 -2.11
CA GLU A 117 4.93 14.30 -2.74
C GLU A 117 5.83 15.53 -2.68
N VAL A 118 6.52 15.75 -1.56
CA VAL A 118 7.53 16.81 -1.44
C VAL A 118 8.64 16.62 -2.46
N ILE A 119 9.12 15.38 -2.63
CA ILE A 119 10.12 15.03 -3.64
C ILE A 119 9.59 15.28 -5.06
N ALA A 120 8.36 14.86 -5.35
CA ALA A 120 7.72 15.11 -6.64
C ALA A 120 7.63 16.61 -6.95
N ALA A 121 7.21 17.43 -5.98
CA ALA A 121 7.13 18.88 -6.11
C ALA A 121 8.51 19.52 -6.36
N LYS A 122 9.55 19.07 -5.66
CA LYS A 122 10.95 19.50 -5.89
C LYS A 122 11.36 19.23 -7.35
N ILE A 123 11.13 18.01 -7.85
CA ILE A 123 11.47 17.64 -9.23
C ILE A 123 10.70 18.54 -10.23
N ARG A 124 9.39 18.76 -10.02
CA ARG A 124 8.56 19.64 -10.89
C ARG A 124 9.06 21.08 -10.93
N SER A 125 9.56 21.59 -9.81
CA SER A 125 10.11 22.95 -9.72
C SER A 125 11.41 23.16 -10.53
N GLY A 126 11.99 22.10 -11.10
CA GLY A 126 13.29 22.14 -11.74
C GLY A 126 14.47 22.11 -10.76
N TYR A 127 14.24 21.63 -9.53
CA TYR A 127 15.30 21.46 -8.54
C TYR A 127 16.39 20.51 -9.06
N ALA A 128 17.64 20.96 -9.06
CA ALA A 128 18.74 20.30 -9.79
C ALA A 128 19.82 19.67 -8.90
N ASP A 129 19.70 19.73 -7.57
CA ASP A 129 20.66 19.08 -6.67
C ASP A 129 20.36 17.58 -6.56
N SER A 130 21.06 16.80 -7.39
CA SER A 130 21.00 15.34 -7.42
C SER A 130 21.40 14.68 -6.10
N THR A 131 22.26 15.30 -5.29
CA THR A 131 22.69 14.72 -4.01
C THR A 131 21.59 14.87 -2.97
N SER A 132 21.02 16.07 -2.87
CA SER A 132 19.87 16.36 -2.00
C SER A 132 18.67 15.48 -2.36
N LEU A 133 18.36 15.35 -3.65
CA LEU A 133 17.27 14.48 -4.11
C LEU A 133 17.49 13.01 -3.74
N ALA A 134 18.73 12.51 -3.86
CA ALA A 134 19.06 11.14 -3.45
C ALA A 134 18.92 10.94 -1.93
N VAL A 135 19.27 11.95 -1.13
CA VAL A 135 19.07 11.94 0.33
C VAL A 135 17.59 11.91 0.68
N ASP A 136 16.77 12.74 0.05
CA ASP A 136 15.32 12.77 0.27
C ASP A 136 14.68 11.43 -0.09
N LEU A 137 15.01 10.88 -1.27
CA LEU A 137 14.53 9.57 -1.73
C LEU A 137 14.92 8.46 -0.78
N ARG A 138 16.16 8.47 -0.27
CA ARG A 138 16.60 7.51 0.75
C ARG A 138 15.72 7.62 2.00
N GLY A 139 15.40 8.84 2.45
CA GLY A 139 14.50 9.11 3.57
C GLY A 139 13.13 8.45 3.37
N ALA A 140 12.47 8.77 2.26
CA ALA A 140 11.14 8.23 1.93
C ALA A 140 11.13 6.70 1.83
N MET A 141 12.11 6.10 1.15
CA MET A 141 12.19 4.63 1.01
C MET A 141 12.45 3.95 2.35
N ASN A 142 13.29 4.54 3.21
CA ASN A 142 13.51 4.03 4.56
C ASN A 142 12.26 4.19 5.45
N ARG A 143 11.49 5.29 5.29
CA ARG A 143 10.21 5.48 5.99
C ARG A 143 9.24 4.34 5.70
N ILE A 144 9.13 3.94 4.44
CA ILE A 144 8.31 2.79 4.01
C ILE A 144 8.79 1.49 4.67
N TYR A 145 10.10 1.26 4.75
CA TYR A 145 10.65 0.09 5.44
C TYR A 145 10.30 0.07 6.93
N VAL A 146 10.45 1.20 7.62
CA VAL A 146 10.09 1.35 9.03
C VAL A 146 8.60 1.08 9.26
N ALA A 147 7.74 1.70 8.45
CA ALA A 147 6.30 1.47 8.50
C ALA A 147 5.96 -0.02 8.31
N SER A 148 6.65 -0.68 7.37
CA SER A 148 6.49 -2.12 7.13
C SER A 148 6.89 -2.94 8.35
N GLN A 149 8.02 -2.64 9.00
CA GLN A 149 8.43 -3.35 10.23
C GLN A 149 7.41 -3.16 11.37
N MET A 150 6.82 -1.97 11.49
CA MET A 150 5.78 -1.72 12.49
C MET A 150 4.53 -2.57 12.25
N VAL A 151 4.11 -2.75 10.99
CA VAL A 151 3.00 -3.66 10.66
C VAL A 151 3.34 -5.11 10.98
N TYR A 152 4.58 -5.57 10.72
CA TYR A 152 5.02 -6.91 11.13
C TYR A 152 4.92 -7.09 12.65
N HIS A 153 5.40 -6.11 13.42
CA HIS A 153 5.31 -6.16 14.88
C HIS A 153 3.86 -6.11 15.39
N LEU A 154 3.00 -5.32 14.76
CA LEU A 154 1.58 -5.29 15.10
C LEU A 154 0.91 -6.64 14.83
N ALA A 155 1.20 -7.26 13.68
CA ALA A 155 0.69 -8.58 13.35
C ALA A 155 1.18 -9.65 14.34
N ASP A 156 2.45 -9.61 14.77
CA ASP A 156 2.99 -10.48 15.81
C ASP A 156 2.22 -10.31 17.14
N LEU A 157 1.94 -9.07 17.55
CA LEU A 157 1.14 -8.78 18.75
C LEU A 157 -0.31 -9.23 18.63
N MET A 158 -0.82 -9.34 17.40
CA MET A 158 -2.12 -9.88 17.05
C MET A 158 -2.13 -11.40 16.84
N ASN A 159 -0.99 -12.09 16.98
CA ASN A 159 -0.83 -13.51 16.61
C ASN A 159 -1.22 -13.83 15.15
N VAL A 160 -1.15 -12.85 14.25
CA VAL A 160 -1.50 -13.00 12.83
C VAL A 160 -0.24 -13.30 12.03
N PRO A 161 -0.17 -14.43 11.30
CA PRO A 161 0.96 -14.70 10.41
C PRO A 161 0.90 -13.75 9.20
N VAL A 162 1.61 -12.63 9.30
CA VAL A 162 1.51 -11.50 8.35
C VAL A 162 1.81 -11.89 6.90
N VAL A 163 2.72 -12.84 6.67
CA VAL A 163 3.03 -13.30 5.31
C VAL A 163 1.85 -14.05 4.69
N ASP A 164 1.13 -14.84 5.48
CA ASP A 164 -0.07 -15.55 5.02
C ASP A 164 -1.23 -14.58 4.81
N LEU A 165 -1.35 -13.55 5.66
CA LEU A 165 -2.31 -12.46 5.51
C LEU A 165 -2.09 -11.73 4.16
N VAL A 166 -0.85 -11.31 3.90
CA VAL A 166 -0.48 -10.67 2.63
C VAL A 166 -0.64 -11.64 1.45
N ALA A 167 -0.44 -12.95 1.65
CA ALA A 167 -0.66 -13.95 0.60
C ALA A 167 -2.13 -14.09 0.20
N GLU A 168 -3.06 -13.97 1.15
CA GLU A 168 -4.50 -13.97 0.84
C GLU A 168 -4.91 -12.70 0.11
N VAL A 169 -4.44 -11.53 0.56
CA VAL A 169 -4.64 -10.26 -0.17
C VAL A 169 -3.99 -10.30 -1.55
N HIS A 170 -2.83 -10.93 -1.69
CA HIS A 170 -2.20 -11.16 -2.99
C HIS A 170 -3.08 -12.03 -3.89
N ARG A 171 -3.56 -13.19 -3.41
CA ARG A 171 -4.49 -14.05 -4.17
C ARG A 171 -5.69 -13.25 -4.66
N SER A 172 -6.32 -12.52 -3.75
CA SER A 172 -7.44 -11.62 -4.04
C SER A 172 -7.08 -10.60 -5.14
N ASN A 173 -5.95 -9.89 -4.99
CA ASN A 173 -5.44 -8.92 -5.95
C ASN A 173 -5.20 -9.52 -7.36
N MET A 174 -4.78 -10.78 -7.45
CA MET A 174 -4.58 -11.47 -8.72
C MET A 174 -5.88 -11.83 -9.45
N THR A 175 -7.04 -11.75 -8.77
CA THR A 175 -8.38 -11.95 -9.39
C THR A 175 -8.98 -10.67 -9.98
N LYS A 176 -8.26 -9.54 -9.93
CA LYS A 176 -8.76 -8.24 -10.47
C LYS A 176 -8.91 -8.21 -11.99
N LEU A 177 -8.41 -9.21 -12.72
CA LEU A 177 -8.53 -9.29 -14.18
C LEU A 177 -10.00 -9.35 -14.62
N TRP A 178 -10.30 -8.60 -15.68
CA TRP A 178 -11.58 -8.62 -16.36
C TRP A 178 -11.60 -9.73 -17.42
N PRO A 179 -12.77 -10.28 -17.79
CA PRO A 179 -12.85 -11.28 -18.84
C PRO A 179 -12.24 -10.82 -20.16
N SER A 180 -11.55 -11.72 -20.85
CA SER A 180 -11.02 -11.50 -22.21
C SER A 180 -12.14 -11.44 -23.23
N ASP A 181 -13.21 -12.20 -23.03
CA ASP A 181 -14.42 -12.14 -23.84
C ASP A 181 -15.05 -10.74 -23.84
N ALA A 182 -15.18 -10.16 -25.03
CA ALA A 182 -15.63 -8.78 -25.19
C ALA A 182 -17.11 -8.62 -24.81
N GLU A 183 -17.96 -9.61 -25.10
CA GLU A 183 -19.39 -9.52 -24.79
C GLU A 183 -19.63 -9.57 -23.28
N GLN A 184 -18.96 -10.49 -22.58
CA GLN A 184 -18.99 -10.59 -21.12
C GLN A 184 -18.46 -9.30 -20.49
N ARG A 185 -17.32 -8.78 -20.98
CA ARG A 185 -16.75 -7.55 -20.44
C ARG A 185 -17.66 -6.34 -20.65
N THR A 186 -18.31 -6.20 -21.81
CA THR A 186 -19.29 -5.13 -22.05
C THR A 186 -20.44 -5.18 -21.04
N LYS A 187 -21.01 -6.37 -20.78
CA LYS A 187 -22.07 -6.54 -19.78
C LYS A 187 -21.60 -6.15 -18.37
N LEU A 188 -20.37 -6.51 -18.01
CA LEU A 188 -19.79 -6.14 -16.71
C LEU A 188 -19.56 -4.63 -16.60
N VAL A 189 -19.08 -3.98 -17.66
CA VAL A 189 -18.89 -2.52 -17.70
C VAL A 189 -20.22 -1.78 -17.54
N GLU A 190 -21.30 -2.29 -18.13
CA GLU A 190 -22.62 -1.66 -18.06
C GLU A 190 -23.14 -1.52 -16.62
N GLY A 191 -22.90 -2.54 -15.78
CA GLY A 191 -23.37 -2.62 -14.40
C GLY A 191 -22.33 -2.27 -13.32
N CYS A 192 -21.11 -1.90 -13.68
CA CYS A 192 -20.07 -1.57 -12.70
C CYS A 192 -20.21 -0.15 -12.14
N LYS A 193 -19.56 0.11 -11.00
CA LYS A 193 -19.56 1.41 -10.30
C LYS A 193 -18.62 2.47 -10.91
N TYR A 194 -17.86 2.12 -11.94
CA TYR A 194 -16.81 2.97 -12.48
C TYR A 194 -17.35 3.97 -13.51
N ASP A 195 -16.73 5.15 -13.60
CA ASP A 195 -17.00 6.08 -14.69
C ASP A 195 -16.54 5.46 -16.00
N LYS A 196 -17.48 5.26 -16.92
CA LYS A 196 -17.25 4.65 -18.24
C LYS A 196 -16.33 5.51 -19.12
N ASN A 197 -16.25 6.82 -18.87
CA ASN A 197 -15.34 7.71 -19.59
C ASN A 197 -13.91 7.67 -19.05
N ASP A 198 -13.72 7.12 -17.85
CA ASP A 198 -12.44 7.01 -17.16
C ASP A 198 -11.97 5.55 -17.03
N LEU A 199 -12.74 4.59 -17.55
CA LEU A 199 -12.41 3.17 -17.54
C LEU A 199 -11.82 2.73 -18.89
N ALA A 200 -10.60 2.23 -18.87
CA ALA A 200 -9.92 1.65 -20.03
C ALA A 200 -9.43 0.23 -19.76
N PHE A 201 -9.09 -0.48 -20.83
CA PHE A 201 -8.61 -1.86 -20.78
C PHE A 201 -7.34 -2.05 -21.58
N ARG A 202 -6.42 -2.87 -21.07
CA ARG A 202 -5.25 -3.37 -21.80
C ARG A 202 -5.08 -4.87 -21.55
N VAL A 203 -4.33 -5.54 -22.41
CA VAL A 203 -4.13 -7.00 -22.34
C VAL A 203 -3.30 -7.35 -21.12
N ALA A 204 -3.69 -8.39 -20.38
CA ALA A 204 -2.85 -9.01 -19.36
C ALA A 204 -1.88 -9.99 -20.02
N GLU A 205 -0.60 -9.64 -20.11
CA GLU A 205 0.37 -10.53 -20.76
C GLU A 205 0.56 -11.82 -19.95
N GLY A 206 0.52 -12.96 -20.65
CA GLY A 206 0.73 -14.27 -20.03
C GLY A 206 -0.45 -14.83 -19.23
N ARG A 207 -1.60 -14.14 -19.16
CA ARG A 207 -2.85 -14.67 -18.57
C ARG A 207 -4.06 -14.35 -19.43
N ASP A 208 -5.08 -15.20 -19.37
CA ASP A 208 -6.36 -14.94 -20.03
C ASP A 208 -7.15 -13.89 -19.25
N GLY A 209 -7.25 -12.68 -19.82
CA GLY A 209 -7.98 -11.57 -19.21
C GLY A 209 -7.51 -10.18 -19.67
N MET A 210 -8.21 -9.16 -19.19
CA MET A 210 -7.92 -7.75 -19.44
C MET A 210 -7.65 -7.02 -18.12
N ILE A 211 -6.66 -6.14 -18.14
CA ILE A 211 -6.39 -5.21 -17.06
C ILE A 211 -7.33 -4.02 -17.23
N GLY A 212 -8.31 -3.88 -16.33
CA GLY A 212 -9.11 -2.66 -16.22
C GLY A 212 -8.37 -1.61 -15.40
N TYR A 213 -8.28 -0.39 -15.90
CA TYR A 213 -7.60 0.71 -15.21
C TYR A 213 -8.31 2.04 -15.41
N ARG A 214 -8.10 2.94 -14.46
CA ARG A 214 -8.59 4.31 -14.51
C ARG A 214 -7.66 5.18 -15.36
N ILE A 215 -8.19 5.93 -16.32
CA ILE A 215 -7.37 6.73 -17.26
C ILE A 215 -6.70 7.91 -16.53
N SER A 216 -7.42 8.55 -15.60
CA SER A 216 -6.99 9.76 -14.91
C SER A 216 -5.73 9.59 -14.05
N ASP A 217 -5.50 8.40 -13.48
CA ASP A 217 -4.37 8.15 -12.58
C ASP A 217 -3.68 6.78 -12.74
N GLY A 218 -4.19 5.92 -13.64
CA GLY A 218 -3.63 4.59 -13.87
C GLY A 218 -3.95 3.56 -12.78
N LYS A 219 -4.85 3.85 -11.83
CA LYS A 219 -5.26 2.89 -10.79
C LYS A 219 -5.89 1.65 -11.41
N ILE A 220 -5.47 0.45 -10.96
CA ILE A 220 -6.08 -0.82 -11.40
C ILE A 220 -7.46 -0.98 -10.77
N LEU A 221 -8.45 -1.30 -11.60
CA LEU A 221 -9.85 -1.41 -11.22
C LEU A 221 -10.29 -2.88 -11.13
N LYS A 222 -10.91 -3.24 -10.01
CA LYS A 222 -11.36 -4.59 -9.68
C LYS A 222 -12.48 -5.00 -10.67
N SER A 223 -12.32 -6.13 -11.36
CA SER A 223 -13.42 -6.73 -12.15
C SER A 223 -14.64 -6.97 -11.26
N PRO A 224 -15.89 -6.84 -11.73
CA PRO A 224 -17.05 -7.26 -10.93
C PRO A 224 -17.09 -8.76 -10.61
N THR A 225 -16.25 -9.56 -11.28
CA THR A 225 -16.03 -11.00 -10.97
C THR A 225 -14.86 -11.23 -10.00
N TYR A 226 -14.29 -10.17 -9.42
CA TYR A 226 -13.21 -10.24 -8.44
C TYR A 226 -13.63 -11.03 -7.20
N GLU A 227 -12.70 -11.81 -6.67
CA GLU A 227 -12.88 -12.57 -5.44
C GLU A 227 -12.20 -11.82 -4.30
N SER A 228 -12.99 -11.26 -3.37
CA SER A 228 -12.49 -10.60 -2.17
C SER A 228 -11.62 -11.53 -1.32
N ALA A 229 -10.70 -10.93 -0.56
CA ALA A 229 -9.88 -11.63 0.41
C ALA A 229 -10.79 -12.22 1.50
N ASP A 230 -10.54 -13.48 1.89
CA ASP A 230 -11.19 -14.09 3.06
C ASP A 230 -10.24 -14.01 4.25
N LEU A 231 -10.47 -13.01 5.10
CA LEU A 231 -9.61 -12.75 6.26
C LEU A 231 -10.15 -13.37 7.55
N SER A 232 -11.26 -14.11 7.50
CA SER A 232 -11.99 -14.62 8.69
C SER A 232 -11.07 -15.38 9.65
N LYS A 233 -10.20 -16.23 9.13
CA LYS A 233 -9.25 -17.01 9.94
C LYS A 233 -8.22 -16.14 10.67
N PHE A 234 -7.84 -14.99 10.12
CA PHE A 234 -6.91 -14.06 10.73
C PHE A 234 -7.62 -13.18 11.76
N VAL A 235 -8.88 -12.81 11.51
CA VAL A 235 -9.74 -12.12 12.47
C VAL A 235 -9.90 -12.96 13.74
N ASP A 236 -10.18 -14.26 13.60
CA ASP A 236 -10.27 -15.18 14.74
C ASP A 236 -8.98 -15.17 15.59
N MET A 237 -7.81 -15.21 14.94
CA MET A 237 -6.51 -15.13 15.63
C MET A 237 -6.30 -13.77 16.31
N ALA A 238 -6.64 -12.68 15.61
CA ALA A 238 -6.44 -11.32 16.07
C ALA A 238 -7.30 -11.00 17.29
N ILE A 239 -8.57 -11.41 17.31
CA ILE A 239 -9.50 -11.16 18.43
C ILE A 239 -9.00 -11.82 19.72
N ASP A 240 -8.39 -13.00 19.64
CA ASP A 240 -7.86 -13.73 20.79
C ASP A 240 -6.50 -13.22 21.30
N SER A 241 -5.93 -12.20 20.65
CA SER A 241 -4.61 -11.65 20.96
C SER A 241 -4.61 -10.62 22.10
N VAL A 242 -3.42 -10.10 22.45
CA VAL A 242 -3.28 -9.04 23.47
C VAL A 242 -3.93 -7.74 23.01
N ILE A 243 -3.76 -7.42 21.72
CA ILE A 243 -4.33 -6.21 21.10
C ILE A 243 -5.83 -6.38 20.86
N GLY A 244 -6.25 -7.50 20.24
CA GLY A 244 -7.64 -7.71 19.86
C GLY A 244 -8.62 -7.79 21.03
N ARG A 245 -8.22 -8.37 22.17
CA ARG A 245 -9.05 -8.41 23.38
C ARG A 245 -9.43 -7.03 23.94
N HIS A 246 -8.67 -6.00 23.59
CA HIS A 246 -8.87 -4.62 24.05
C HIS A 246 -9.23 -3.68 22.89
N PHE A 247 -9.44 -4.23 21.69
CA PHE A 247 -9.76 -3.47 20.49
C PHE A 247 -11.21 -2.99 20.47
N PHE A 248 -12.12 -3.68 21.15
CA PHE A 248 -13.54 -3.32 21.25
C PHE A 248 -13.88 -2.55 22.52
#